data_AF-A0A7X6FHP0-F1
#
_entry.id   AF-A0A7X6FHP0-F1
#
_cell.length_a   1.000
_cell.length_b   1.000
_cell.length_c   1.000
_cell.angle_alpha   90.00
_cell.angle_beta   90.00
_cell.angle_gamma   90.00
#
_symmetry.space_group_name_H-M   'P 1'
#
loop_
_entity.id
_entity.type
_entity.pdbx_description
1 polymer ?
#
loop_
_entity_poly.entity_id
_entity_poly.type
_entity_poly.pdbx_seq_one_letter_code
_entity_poly.pdbx_strand_id
1 'polypeptide(L)' 'MPILTKALASQAFYLGALGSSRTHKKRREWLLAEGFSDEAIRKIKAPIGLFGPTKDANPWNCRSLQT' A
#
# COMPACT_ATOMS: atom_id res chain seq x y z
N MET A 1 4.06 3.00 12.07
CA MET A 1 3.26 1.94 11.42
C MET A 1 3.79 0.57 11.83
N PRO A 2 3.43 0.10 13.04
CA PRO A 2 4.03 -1.10 13.65
C PRO A 2 3.78 -2.39 12.86
N ILE A 3 2.75 -2.43 12.01
CA ILE A 3 2.46 -3.60 11.17
C ILE A 3 3.45 -3.74 10.01
N LEU A 4 3.83 -2.63 9.36
CA LEU A 4 4.75 -2.66 8.22
C LEU A 4 6.18 -2.97 8.66
N THR A 5 6.59 -2.47 9.82
CA THR A 5 7.93 -2.70 10.37
C THR A 5 8.11 -4.17 10.74
N LYS A 6 7.12 -4.77 11.42
CA LYS A 6 7.08 -6.22 11.68
C LYS A 6 7.02 -7.04 10.41
N ALA A 7 6.23 -6.62 9.43
CA ALA A 7 6.10 -7.33 8.16
C ALA A 7 7.42 -7.31 7.36
N LEU A 8 8.15 -6.18 7.37
CA LEU A 8 9.48 -6.06 6.75
C LEU A 8 10.55 -6.90 7.47
N ALA A 9 10.42 -7.08 8.78
CA ALA A 9 11.28 -7.97 9.57
C ALA A 9 10.93 -9.46 9.39
N SER A 10 9.75 -9.78 8.87
CA SER A 10 9.31 -11.16 8.67
C SER A 10 9.82 -11.75 7.35
N GLN A 11 9.84 -13.08 7.24
CA GLN A 11 10.13 -13.79 5.98
C GLN A 11 8.91 -13.85 5.04
N ALA A 12 8.02 -12.86 5.08
CA ALA A 12 6.85 -12.82 4.22
C ALA A 12 7.25 -12.84 2.73
N PHE A 13 6.73 -13.81 1.99
CA PHE A 13 6.96 -13.95 0.55
C PHE A 13 6.39 -12.76 -0.24
N TYR A 14 5.28 -12.20 0.23
CA TYR A 14 4.61 -11.09 -0.43
C TYR A 14 4.14 -10.04 0.58
N LEU A 15 4.44 -8.77 0.31
CA LEU A 15 4.03 -7.63 1.11
C LEU A 15 3.26 -6.65 0.24
N GLY A 16 1.93 -6.65 0.37
CA GLY A 16 1.04 -5.73 -0.32
C GLY A 16 0.44 -4.70 0.63
N ALA A 17 0.38 -3.42 0.24
CA ALA A 17 -0.29 -2.39 1.05
C ALA A 17 -1.37 -1.63 0.28
N LEU A 18 -2.63 -1.82 0.68
CA LEU A 18 -3.79 -1.15 0.10
C LEU A 18 -3.80 0.35 0.44
N GLY A 19 -4.32 1.14 -0.48
CA GLY A 19 -4.47 2.59 -0.34
C GLY A 19 -4.02 3.34 -1.59
N SER A 20 -4.23 4.66 -1.62
CA SER A 20 -3.80 5.50 -2.74
C SER A 20 -2.27 5.61 -2.85
N SER A 21 -1.76 6.03 -4.01
CA SER A 21 -0.34 6.38 -4.21
C SER A 21 0.14 7.44 -3.21
N ARG A 22 -0.73 8.39 -2.86
CA ARG A 22 -0.45 9.42 -1.84
C ARG A 22 -0.21 8.79 -0.45
N THR A 23 -1.04 7.82 -0.06
CA THR A 23 -0.87 7.10 1.21
C THR A 23 0.41 6.25 1.18
N HIS A 24 0.72 5.61 0.04
CA HIS A 24 1.95 4.85 -0.11
C HIS A 24 3.19 5.76 0.04
N LYS A 25 3.22 6.95 -0.57
CA LYS A 25 4.31 7.92 -0.41
C LYS A 25 4.56 8.28 1.06
N LYS A 26 3.50 8.61 1.82
CA LYS A 26 3.61 8.90 3.26
C LYS A 26 4.16 7.72 4.07
N ARG A 27 3.77 6.48 3.73
CA ARG A 27 4.31 5.27 4.37
C ARG A 27 5.81 5.14 4.10
N ARG A 28 6.26 5.37 2.86
CA ARG A 28 7.70 5.34 2.51
C ARG A 28 8.50 6.35 3.32
N GLU A 29 8.05 7.60 3.37
CA GLU A 29 8.71 8.66 4.15
C GLU A 29 8.84 8.27 5.63
N TRP A 30 7.78 7.69 6.21
CA TRP A 30 7.79 7.25 7.60
C TRP A 30 8.75 6.08 7.85
N LEU A 31 8.83 5.11 6.93
CA LEU A 31 9.75 3.96 7.06
C LEU A 31 11.22 4.37 6.86
N LEU A 32 11.48 5.30 5.95
CA LEU A 32 12.82 5.88 5.78
C LEU A 32 13.25 6.61 7.07
N ALA A 33 12.33 7.36 7.70
CA ALA A 33 12.60 8.03 8.97
C ALA A 33 12.86 7.07 10.14
N GLU A 34 12.30 5.85 10.11
CA GLU A 34 12.61 4.79 11.07
C GLU A 34 13.91 4.02 10.75
N GLY A 35 14.60 4.34 9.66
CA GLY A 35 15.89 3.73 9.31
C GLY A 35 15.79 2.47 8.44
N PHE A 36 14.62 2.18 7.84
CA PHE A 36 14.54 1.13 6.83
C PHE A 36 15.18 1.56 5.52
N SER A 37 15.93 0.66 4.90
CA SER A 37 16.56 0.92 3.60
C SER A 37 15.52 0.97 2.47
N ASP A 38 15.86 1.66 1.37
CA ASP A 38 14.95 1.75 0.22
C ASP A 38 14.72 0.37 -0.42
N GLU A 39 15.70 -0.56 -0.35
CA GLU A 39 15.55 -1.95 -0.79
C GLU A 39 14.47 -2.69 0.01
N ALA A 40 14.45 -2.53 1.33
CA ALA A 40 13.44 -3.13 2.19
C ALA A 40 12.06 -2.55 1.86
N ILE A 41 11.97 -1.23 1.70
CA ILE A 41 10.72 -0.54 1.37
C ILE A 41 10.21 -0.94 -0.03
N ARG A 42 11.11 -1.17 -1.00
CA ARG A 42 10.78 -1.65 -2.36
C ARG A 42 10.14 -3.04 -2.38
N LYS A 43 10.29 -3.85 -1.32
CA LYS A 43 9.55 -5.12 -1.17
C LYS A 43 8.04 -4.90 -1.01
N ILE A 44 7.61 -3.73 -0.52
CA ILE A 44 6.20 -3.41 -0.34
C ILE A 44 5.60 -3.06 -1.70
N LYS A 45 4.80 -3.97 -2.25
CA LYS A 45 3.98 -3.74 -3.43
C LYS A 45 2.79 -2.87 -3.05
N ALA A 46 2.82 -1.62 -3.49
CA ALA A 46 1.74 -0.68 -3.26
C ALA A 46 1.80 0.44 -4.32
N PRO A 47 0.65 1.05 -4.65
CA PRO A 47 -0.68 0.72 -4.15
C PRO A 47 -1.24 -0.60 -4.72
N ILE A 48 -1.91 -1.41 -3.89
CA ILE A 48 -2.63 -2.62 -4.35
C ILE A 48 -4.14 -2.36 -4.31
N GLY A 49 -4.84 -2.73 -5.39
CA GLY A 49 -6.28 -2.51 -5.55
C GLY A 49 -6.65 -1.87 -6.89
N LEU A 50 -7.95 -1.72 -7.13
CA LEU A 50 -8.51 -1.10 -8.33
C LEU A 50 -8.25 0.42 -8.32
N PHE A 51 -7.72 0.95 -9.43
CA PHE A 51 -7.48 2.38 -9.63
C PHE A 51 -8.65 3.00 -10.40
N GLY A 52 -9.64 3.46 -9.64
CA GLY A 52 -10.77 4.28 -10.06
C GLY A 52 -11.39 4.95 -8.83
N PRO A 53 -12.42 5.80 -8.96
CA PRO A 53 -13.14 6.38 -7.83
C PRO A 53 -14.01 5.33 -7.12
N THR A 54 -13.41 4.23 -6.67
CA THR A 54 -14.03 3.26 -5.75
C THR A 54 -13.87 3.82 -4.34
N LYS A 55 -14.87 4.60 -3.91
CA LYS A 55 -14.96 5.16 -2.55
C LYS A 55 -15.30 4.08 -1.52
N ASP A 56 -15.86 2.98 -1.97
CA ASP A 56 -16.46 1.91 -1.19
C ASP A 56 -16.02 0.54 -1.72
N ALA A 57 -15.94 -0.44 -0.80
CA ALA A 57 -15.53 -1.82 -1.11
C ALA A 57 -16.60 -2.61 -1.88
N ASN A 58 -17.73 -1.98 -2.22
CA ASN A 58 -18.78 -2.57 -3.01
C ASN A 58 -18.40 -2.55 -4.50
N PRO A 59 -18.10 -3.71 -5.12
CA PRO A 59 -17.70 -3.76 -6.52
C PRO A 59 -18.80 -3.28 -7.47
N TRP A 60 -20.07 -3.30 -7.06
CA TRP A 60 -21.22 -2.91 -7.87
C TRP A 60 -21.47 -1.41 -7.92
N ASN A 61 -20.86 -0.63 -7.02
CA ASN A 61 -21.09 0.82 -6.92
C ASN A 61 -20.04 1.65 -7.68
N CYS A 62 -19.24 0.99 -8.53
CA CYS A 62 -18.19 1.61 -9.31
C CYS A 62 -18.80 2.44 -10.45
N ARG A 63 -18.96 3.74 -10.20
CA ARG A 63 -19.56 4.73 -11.12
C ARG A 63 -18.86 4.87 -12.47
N SER A 64 -17.66 4.30 -12.63
CA SER A 64 -16.89 4.29 -13.88
C SER A 64 -17.21 3.14 -14.82
N LEU A 65 -18.13 2.23 -14.45
CA LEU A 65 -18.57 1.10 -15.29
C LEU A 65 -19.99 1.30 -15.87
N GLN A 66 -20.55 2.51 -15.77
CA GLN A 66 -21.91 2.86 -16.22
C GLN A 66 -21.93 3.67 -17.53
N THR A 67 -20.97 3.45 -18.43
CA THR A 67 -20.94 4.06 -19.77
C THR A 67 -20.95 3.00 -20.84
#